data_AF-A0A2A3L9B5-F1
#
_entry.id   AF-A0A2A3L9B5-F1
#
_cell.length_a   1.000
_cell.length_b   1.000
_cell.length_c   1.000
_cell.angle_alpha   90.00
_cell.angle_beta   90.00
_cell.angle_gamma   90.00
#
_symmetry.space_group_name_H-M   'P 1'
#
loop_
_entity.id
_entity.type
_entity.pdbx_description
1 polymer ?
#
loop_
_entity_poly.entity_id
_entity_poly.type
_entity_poly.pdbx_seq_one_letter_code
_entity_poly.pdbx_strand_id
1 'polypeptide(L)'
;IFGVGRKLLSRTYYLADYQGTVAIMQGLRDLPDSFLGVRLNGPFMQECLNARGELSEIRYGQSTKHCRLLRVDDLQPDKRAQLQAGMGDGGLATEIDGLRYLSRAGLLPICSTASPPQAPPAELPSGQQSGIDCRPAA
;
A
#
# COMPACT_ATOMS: atom_id res chain seq x y z
N ILE A 1 14.71 11.37 -44.24
CA ILE A 1 14.48 12.06 -42.96
C ILE A 1 14.07 11.01 -41.94
N PHE A 2 14.93 10.68 -40.99
CA PHE A 2 14.60 9.75 -39.90
C PHE A 2 13.66 10.47 -38.94
N GLY A 3 12.40 10.05 -38.90
CA GLY A 3 11.43 10.57 -37.93
C GLY A 3 11.86 10.18 -36.54
N VAL A 4 12.32 11.16 -35.74
CA VAL A 4 12.61 10.95 -34.32
C VAL A 4 11.26 10.78 -33.62
N GLY A 5 10.83 9.53 -33.45
CA GLY A 5 9.68 9.21 -32.62
C GLY A 5 9.99 9.60 -31.17
N ARG A 6 9.46 10.74 -30.72
CA ARG A 6 9.37 11.05 -29.29
C ARG A 6 8.38 10.07 -28.68
N LYS A 7 8.89 8.92 -28.23
CA LYS A 7 8.12 8.02 -27.39
C LYS A 7 7.98 8.74 -26.05
N LEU A 8 6.81 9.33 -25.79
CA LEU A 8 6.47 9.80 -24.45
C LEU A 8 6.47 8.55 -23.57
N LEU A 9 7.53 8.36 -22.77
CA LEU A 9 7.50 7.41 -21.68
C LEU A 9 6.55 7.98 -20.63
N SER A 10 5.27 7.65 -20.76
CA SER A 10 4.31 7.85 -19.69
C SER A 10 4.81 7.07 -18.48
N ARG A 11 5.13 7.78 -17.40
CA ARG A 11 5.46 7.13 -16.14
C ARG A 11 4.17 6.52 -15.61
N THR A 12 4.07 5.20 -15.70
CA THR A 12 3.03 4.42 -15.03
C THR A 12 3.37 4.30 -13.56
N TYR A 13 2.35 4.34 -12.71
CA TYR A 13 2.49 4.08 -11.30
C TYR A 13 1.67 2.85 -10.98
N TYR A 14 2.17 2.02 -10.06
CA TYR A 14 1.46 0.84 -9.60
C TYR A 14 1.79 0.57 -8.14
N LEU A 15 0.84 0.02 -7.40
CA LEU A 15 1.11 -0.49 -6.05
C LEU A 15 1.81 -1.85 -6.12
N ALA A 16 2.83 -2.04 -5.29
CA ALA A 16 3.46 -3.33 -5.10
C ALA A 16 3.95 -3.51 -3.66
N ASP A 17 4.20 -4.77 -3.30
CA ASP A 17 5.08 -5.06 -2.18
C ASP A 17 6.52 -4.66 -2.55
N TYR A 18 7.12 -3.83 -1.72
CA TYR A 18 8.53 -3.50 -1.78
C TYR A 18 9.15 -3.70 -0.41
N GLN A 19 9.97 -4.76 -0.28
CA GLN A 19 10.63 -5.15 0.97
C GLN A 19 9.66 -5.34 2.16
N GLY A 20 8.48 -5.93 1.93
CA GLY A 20 7.47 -6.15 2.98
C GLY A 20 6.64 -4.92 3.32
N THR A 21 6.84 -3.81 2.61
CA THR A 21 6.07 -2.57 2.76
C THR A 21 5.28 -2.28 1.51
N VAL A 22 4.09 -1.71 1.67
CA VAL A 22 3.28 -1.28 0.54
C VAL A 22 3.88 0.01 -0.02
N ALA A 23 4.30 -0.02 -1.27
CA ALA A 23 4.89 1.13 -1.94
C ALA A 23 4.23 1.37 -3.29
N ILE A 24 4.15 2.65 -3.66
CA ILE A 24 3.86 3.06 -5.03
C ILE A 24 5.16 3.02 -5.79
N MET A 25 5.23 2.13 -6.77
CA MET A 25 6.32 2.02 -7.71
C MET A 25 6.07 2.95 -8.89
N GLN A 26 7.13 3.58 -9.38
CA GLN A 26 7.11 4.39 -10.60
C GLN A 26 7.91 3.67 -11.67
N GLY A 27 7.32 3.48 -12.85
CA GLY A 27 7.98 2.94 -14.04
C GLY A 27 7.11 1.94 -14.82
N LEU A 28 7.64 1.40 -15.92
CA LEU A 28 6.94 0.44 -16.78
C LEU A 28 7.09 -0.98 -16.22
N ARG A 29 5.97 -1.58 -15.80
CA ARG A 29 5.89 -2.95 -15.26
C ARG A 29 6.54 -4.02 -16.16
N ASP A 30 6.52 -3.82 -17.48
CA ASP A 30 7.06 -4.78 -18.47
C ASP A 30 8.56 -4.62 -18.77
N LEU A 31 9.23 -3.62 -18.17
CA LEU A 31 10.67 -3.42 -18.35
C LEU A 31 11.45 -3.88 -17.11
N PRO A 32 12.67 -4.39 -17.27
CA PRO A 32 13.54 -4.70 -16.15
C PRO A 32 13.82 -3.44 -15.31
N ASP A 33 13.94 -3.60 -13.99
CA ASP A 33 14.22 -2.52 -13.02
C ASP A 33 15.41 -1.63 -13.39
N SER A 34 16.35 -2.17 -14.16
CA SER A 34 17.49 -1.44 -14.68
C SER A 34 17.73 -1.82 -16.14
N PHE A 35 17.74 -0.81 -17.00
CA PHE A 35 18.11 -0.95 -18.41
C PHE A 35 19.29 -0.02 -18.68
N LEU A 36 20.43 -0.56 -19.15
CA LEU A 36 21.70 0.18 -19.35
C LEU A 36 22.21 0.95 -18.11
N GLY A 37 21.90 0.49 -16.90
CA GLY A 37 22.32 1.17 -15.66
C GLY A 37 21.44 2.35 -15.25
N VAL A 38 20.35 2.63 -15.98
CA VAL A 38 19.31 3.56 -15.56
C VAL A 38 18.19 2.78 -14.88
N ARG A 39 17.86 3.16 -13.63
CA ARG A 39 16.69 2.64 -12.91
C ARG A 39 15.43 3.16 -13.59
N LEU A 40 14.74 2.28 -14.31
CA LEU A 40 13.48 2.61 -14.97
C LEU A 40 12.29 2.42 -14.04
N ASN A 41 12.40 1.44 -13.13
CA ASN A 41 11.42 1.17 -12.10
C ASN A 41 12.04 1.42 -10.72
N GLY A 42 11.25 1.97 -9.80
CA GLY A 42 11.69 2.16 -8.42
C GLY A 42 10.57 2.63 -7.50
N PRO A 43 10.76 2.46 -6.17
CA PRO A 43 9.82 2.95 -5.19
C PRO A 43 9.81 4.49 -5.23
N PHE A 44 8.64 5.05 -5.47
CA PHE A 44 8.43 6.48 -5.54
C PHE A 44 7.94 7.02 -4.20
N MET A 45 7.03 6.29 -3.58
CA MET A 45 6.27 6.76 -2.42
C MET A 45 5.81 5.58 -1.58
N GLN A 46 5.67 5.82 -0.28
CA GLN A 46 5.22 4.85 0.71
C GLN A 46 4.23 5.53 1.64
N GLU A 47 3.36 4.76 2.29
CA GLU A 47 2.55 5.28 3.38
C GLU A 47 3.24 5.04 4.71
N CYS A 48 3.23 6.06 5.53
CA CYS A 48 3.60 5.98 6.92
C CYS A 48 2.33 5.91 7.77
N LEU A 49 2.32 4.98 8.72
CA LEU A 49 1.19 4.70 9.55
C LEU A 49 1.56 4.93 11.01
N ASN A 50 0.80 5.77 11.68
CA ASN A 50 1.04 6.10 13.07
C ASN A 50 0.27 5.17 14.04
N ALA A 51 0.51 5.34 15.34
CA ALA A 51 -0.13 4.56 16.39
C ALA A 51 -1.65 4.75 16.48
N ARG A 52 -2.18 5.85 15.92
CA ARG A 52 -3.63 6.14 15.86
C ARG A 52 -4.33 5.54 14.65
N GLY A 53 -3.60 4.84 13.78
CA GLY A 53 -4.15 4.34 12.52
C GLY A 53 -4.27 5.42 11.44
N GLU A 54 -3.67 6.59 11.64
CA GLU A 54 -3.64 7.66 10.64
C GLU A 54 -2.49 7.43 9.67
N LEU A 55 -2.77 7.73 8.41
CA LEU A 55 -1.86 7.51 7.28
C LEU A 55 -1.26 8.85 6.84
N SER A 56 0.00 8.80 6.47
CA SER A 56 0.76 9.95 5.97
C SER A 56 1.61 9.50 4.80
N GLU A 57 1.35 10.11 3.65
CA GLU A 57 2.12 9.89 2.44
C GLU A 57 3.55 10.40 2.61
N ILE A 58 4.53 9.54 2.40
CA ILE A 58 5.95 9.88 2.49
C ILE A 58 6.68 9.43 1.23
N ARG A 59 7.71 10.18 0.85
CA ARG A 59 8.59 9.76 -0.25
C ARG A 59 9.45 8.59 0.19
N TYR A 60 9.78 7.72 -0.75
CA TYR A 60 10.75 6.66 -0.49
C TYR A 60 12.07 7.26 0.02
N GLY A 61 12.60 6.70 1.12
CA GLY A 61 13.83 7.17 1.77
C GLY A 61 13.68 8.40 2.67
N GLN A 62 12.45 8.93 2.87
CA GLN A 62 12.22 9.98 3.84
C GLN A 62 12.21 9.44 5.28
N SER A 63 12.61 10.26 6.26
CA SER A 63 12.74 9.83 7.65
C SER A 63 11.38 9.66 8.33
N THR A 64 11.10 8.46 8.86
CA THR A 64 9.85 8.11 9.54
C THR A 64 9.99 8.30 11.06
N LYS A 65 10.11 9.54 11.54
CA LYS A 65 10.41 9.80 12.97
C LYS A 65 9.25 9.48 13.93
N HIS A 66 8.01 9.47 13.45
CA HIS A 66 6.80 9.37 14.28
C HIS A 66 5.76 8.37 13.77
N CYS A 67 6.15 7.50 12.85
CA CYS A 67 5.28 6.54 12.21
C CYS A 67 6.11 5.39 11.66
N ARG A 68 5.48 4.25 11.39
CA ARG A 68 6.12 3.11 10.75
C ARG A 68 5.66 3.02 9.31
N LEU A 69 6.51 2.53 8.42
CA LEU A 69 6.08 2.21 7.06
C LEU A 69 4.93 1.20 7.10
N LEU A 70 3.90 1.43 6.29
CA LEU A 70 2.78 0.53 6.13
C LEU A 70 3.29 -0.81 5.57
N ARG A 71 3.13 -1.88 6.35
CA ARG A 71 3.53 -3.22 5.92
C ARG A 71 2.39 -3.92 5.21
N VAL A 72 2.73 -4.85 4.31
CA VAL A 72 1.71 -5.72 3.70
C VAL A 72 1.01 -6.55 4.79
N ASP A 73 1.76 -6.99 5.80
CA ASP A 73 1.23 -7.70 6.97
C ASP A 73 0.20 -6.89 7.76
N ASP A 74 0.24 -5.55 7.68
CA ASP A 74 -0.70 -4.67 8.38
C ASP A 74 -2.08 -4.64 7.72
N LEU A 75 -2.16 -5.14 6.48
CA LEU A 75 -3.39 -5.26 5.71
C LEU A 75 -4.09 -6.59 5.99
N GLN A 76 -5.41 -6.57 5.92
CA GLN A 76 -6.28 -7.74 5.91
C GLN A 76 -5.93 -8.67 4.75
N PRO A 77 -6.12 -9.99 4.92
CA PRO A 77 -5.78 -10.99 3.92
C PRO A 77 -6.38 -10.70 2.54
N ASP A 78 -7.62 -10.21 2.49
CA ASP A 78 -8.30 -9.85 1.23
C ASP A 78 -7.59 -8.71 0.50
N LYS A 79 -7.14 -7.71 1.26
CA LYS A 79 -6.40 -6.56 0.73
C LYS A 79 -4.99 -6.93 0.30
N ARG A 80 -4.32 -7.83 1.03
CA ARG A 80 -3.04 -8.40 0.63
C ARG A 80 -3.16 -9.18 -0.68
N ALA A 81 -4.20 -10.01 -0.80
CA ALA A 81 -4.49 -10.74 -2.03
C ALA A 81 -4.75 -9.77 -3.20
N GLN A 82 -5.49 -8.68 -2.95
CA GLN A 82 -5.75 -7.66 -3.96
C GLN A 82 -4.48 -6.90 -4.39
N LEU A 83 -3.55 -6.64 -3.46
CA LEU A 83 -2.25 -6.06 -3.76
C LEU A 83 -1.39 -7.01 -4.60
N GLN A 84 -1.34 -8.30 -4.22
CA GLN A 84 -0.58 -9.32 -4.95
C GLN A 84 -1.16 -9.65 -6.33
N ALA A 85 -2.48 -9.55 -6.48
CA ALA A 85 -3.16 -9.68 -7.77
C ALA A 85 -2.87 -8.50 -8.72
N GLY A 86 -2.28 -7.42 -8.20
CA GLY A 86 -2.07 -6.17 -8.92
C GLY A 86 -3.34 -5.33 -8.93
N MET A 87 -3.41 -4.34 -8.03
CA MET A 87 -4.34 -3.23 -8.22
C MET A 87 -3.97 -2.53 -9.52
N GLY A 88 -4.98 -2.24 -10.35
CA GLY A 88 -4.79 -1.82 -11.73
C GLY A 88 -3.73 -0.73 -11.91
N ASP A 89 -2.98 -0.80 -13.00
CA ASP A 89 -2.00 0.19 -13.38
C ASP A 89 -2.68 1.51 -13.75
N GLY A 90 -2.29 2.57 -13.06
CA GLY A 90 -2.93 3.87 -13.19
C GLY A 90 -1.95 5.04 -13.20
N GLY A 91 -2.53 6.24 -13.08
CA GLY A 91 -1.77 7.45 -12.77
C GLY A 91 -1.46 7.52 -11.28
N LEU A 92 -0.46 8.32 -10.91
CA LEU A 92 -0.03 8.49 -9.50
C LEU A 92 -1.21 8.79 -8.55
N ALA A 93 -2.15 9.64 -8.96
CA ALA A 93 -3.31 9.97 -8.13
C ALA A 93 -4.22 8.76 -7.87
N THR A 94 -4.42 7.91 -8.88
CA THR A 94 -5.22 6.67 -8.77
C THR A 94 -4.56 5.69 -7.80
N GLU A 95 -3.25 5.50 -7.91
CA GLU A 95 -2.45 4.69 -6.99
C GLU A 95 -2.49 5.23 -5.56
N ILE A 96 -2.37 6.54 -5.36
CA ILE A 96 -2.49 7.18 -4.05
C ILE A 96 -3.87 6.91 -3.44
N ASP A 97 -4.95 7.07 -4.21
CA ASP A 97 -6.30 6.80 -3.73
C ASP A 97 -6.52 5.31 -3.43
N GLY A 98 -6.01 4.41 -4.28
CA GLY A 98 -6.06 2.96 -4.07
C GLY A 98 -5.30 2.55 -2.81
N LEU A 99 -4.12 3.12 -2.58
CA LEU A 99 -3.31 2.88 -1.39
C LEU A 99 -4.00 3.39 -0.12
N ARG A 100 -4.58 4.58 -0.16
CA ARG A 100 -5.40 5.11 0.94
C ARG A 100 -6.62 4.26 1.19
N TYR A 101 -7.29 3.77 0.15
CA TYR A 101 -8.43 2.88 0.26
C TYR A 101 -8.05 1.55 0.91
N LEU A 102 -6.98 0.90 0.45
CA LEU A 102 -6.45 -0.34 1.04
C LEU A 102 -6.15 -0.17 2.52
N SER A 103 -5.52 0.94 2.86
CA SER A 103 -5.13 1.23 4.23
C SER A 103 -6.35 1.55 5.10
N ARG A 104 -7.25 2.43 4.66
CA ARG A 104 -8.43 2.78 5.47
C ARG A 104 -9.43 1.64 5.60
N ALA A 105 -9.64 0.87 4.54
CA ALA A 105 -10.65 -0.20 4.49
C ALA A 105 -10.08 -1.58 4.86
N GLY A 106 -8.76 -1.70 5.00
CA GLY A 106 -8.08 -2.98 5.12
C GLY A 106 -7.04 -3.05 6.21
N LEU A 107 -6.87 -2.03 7.07
CA LEU A 107 -5.96 -2.17 8.20
C LEU A 107 -6.51 -3.16 9.23
N LEU A 108 -5.63 -4.04 9.70
CA LEU A 108 -5.92 -4.91 10.83
C LEU A 108 -6.13 -4.07 12.09
N PRO A 109 -7.10 -4.43 12.95
CA PRO A 109 -7.33 -3.73 14.21
C PRO A 109 -6.09 -3.83 15.10
N ILE A 110 -5.83 -2.78 15.88
CA ILE A 110 -4.77 -2.80 16.89
C ILE A 110 -5.09 -3.88 17.94
N CYS A 111 -4.07 -4.66 18.34
CA CYS A 111 -4.16 -5.60 19.46
C CYS A 111 -4.21 -4.81 20.78
N SER A 112 -5.32 -4.12 21.03
CA SER A 112 -5.72 -3.62 22.35
C SER A 112 -7.15 -4.08 22.55
N THR A 113 -7.49 -4.53 23.75
CA THR A 113 -8.80 -5.09 24.10
C THR A 113 -10.00 -4.11 24.01
N ALA A 114 -9.96 -3.09 23.16
CA ALA A 114 -11.10 -2.23 22.90
C ALA A 114 -11.02 -1.53 21.53
N SER A 115 -11.81 -1.99 20.57
CA SER A 115 -12.61 -1.08 19.76
C SER A 115 -13.97 -1.74 19.54
N PRO A 116 -15.09 -1.11 19.95
CA PRO A 116 -16.40 -1.64 19.62
C PRO A 116 -16.53 -1.69 18.08
N PRO A 117 -17.12 -2.76 17.52
CA PRO A 117 -17.45 -2.80 16.11
C PRO A 117 -18.35 -1.60 15.81
N GLN A 118 -18.01 -0.85 14.76
CA GLN A 118 -18.89 0.17 14.21
C GLN A 118 -20.09 -0.59 13.62
N ALA A 119 -21.15 -0.73 14.42
CA ALA A 119 -22.33 -1.49 14.08
C ALA A 119 -23.09 -0.83 12.91
N PRO A 120 -23.53 -1.62 11.91
CA PRO A 120 -24.92 -1.60 11.48
C PRO A 120 -25.76 -2.40 12.50
N PRO A 121 -27.04 -2.07 12.75
CA PRO A 121 -27.83 -2.73 13.78
C PRO A 121 -28.05 -4.24 13.51
N ALA A 122 -28.01 -5.02 14.60
CA ALA A 122 -28.50 -6.39 14.79
C ALA A 122 -27.71 -7.55 14.14
N GLU A 123 -26.87 -8.24 14.93
CA GLU A 123 -27.17 -9.48 15.69
C GLU A 123 -25.84 -10.14 16.11
N LEU A 124 -25.67 -10.48 17.39
CA LEU A 124 -24.58 -11.35 17.88
C LEU A 124 -25.05 -12.82 17.79
N PRO A 125 -24.11 -13.76 17.57
CA PRO A 125 -23.56 -14.44 18.74
C PRO A 125 -22.03 -14.46 18.77
N SER A 126 -21.50 -14.35 19.99
CA SER A 126 -20.10 -14.56 20.33
C SER A 126 -19.60 -15.92 19.83
N GLY A 127 -18.68 -15.89 18.86
CA GLY A 127 -18.01 -17.07 18.34
C GLY A 127 -16.55 -16.74 18.03
N GLN A 128 -15.67 -17.14 18.95
CA GLN A 128 -14.29 -17.56 18.65
C GLN A 128 -13.36 -16.52 18.00
N GLN A 129 -12.96 -15.51 18.78
CA GLN A 129 -11.76 -14.70 18.52
C GLN A 129 -10.49 -15.52 18.82
N SER A 130 -10.22 -16.53 18.00
CA SER A 130 -8.91 -17.19 17.94
C SER A 130 -8.61 -17.39 16.46
N GLY A 131 -8.04 -16.36 15.84
CA GLY A 131 -7.80 -16.33 14.39
C GLY A 131 -7.88 -14.96 13.71
N ILE A 132 -8.21 -13.89 14.46
CA ILE A 132 -8.11 -12.53 13.92
C ILE A 132 -6.65 -12.11 14.05
N ASP A 133 -5.90 -12.14 12.94
CA ASP A 133 -4.63 -11.44 12.84
C ASP A 133 -4.88 -9.99 13.30
N CYS A 134 -4.25 -9.58 14.39
CA CYS A 134 -4.34 -8.22 14.89
C CYS A 134 -2.95 -7.61 14.88
N ARG A 135 -2.90 -6.29 14.76
CA ARG A 135 -1.65 -5.58 14.56
C ARG A 135 -1.07 -5.10 15.90
N PRO A 136 0.23 -5.30 16.19
CA PRO A 136 0.82 -4.74 17.41
C PRO A 136 0.76 -3.22 17.38
N ALA A 137 0.38 -2.61 18.51
CA ALA A 137 0.46 -1.17 18.72
C ALA A 137 1.90 -0.71 18.47
N ALA A 138 2.05 0.25 17.56
CA ALA A 138 3.33 0.78 17.12
C ALA A 138 3.92 1.77 18.14
#